data_AF-A0AAN1Y5M3-F1
#
_entry.id   AF-A0AAN1Y5M3-F1
#
_cell.length_a   1.000
_cell.length_b   1.000
_cell.length_c   1.000
_cell.angle_alpha   90.00
_cell.angle_beta   90.00
_cell.angle_gamma   90.00
#
_symmetry.space_group_name_H-M   'P 1'
#
loop_
_entity.id
_entity.type
_entity.pdbx_description
1 polymer ?
#
loop_
_entity_poly.entity_id
_entity_poly.type
_entity_poly.pdbx_seq_one_letter_code
_entity_poly.pdbx_strand_id
1 'polypeptide(L)'
;MTNFLINIKNHYLRVAIAELVDEAMKTYGGSAYQFSEQWDLESIAQSQVFFTEMVAGEWYLCHDLFQHAPEQYTLFIFQDNEQATVEEGLPNCLRQAVFIPPHAPVQRLKDEIASAIQRPLPPQQDPSFNRLRRCINCACKSVSDAQTKVIYAFSIGLSPHEVAAALKISHKTIHSHKKNIMSKFNLHSRQQFNNLVKLLARR
;
A
#
# COMPACT_ATOMS: atom_id res chain seq x y z
N MET A 1 -3.15 19.98 -15.50
CA MET A 1 -1.80 19.57 -15.03
C MET A 1 -1.97 18.27 -14.30
N THR A 2 -1.23 17.23 -14.69
CA THR A 2 -1.29 15.92 -14.03
C THR A 2 -0.31 15.88 -12.87
N ASN A 3 -0.79 15.50 -11.70
CA ASN A 3 0.01 15.46 -10.48
C ASN A 3 0.30 14.00 -10.11
N PHE A 4 1.60 13.71 -10.00
CA PHE A 4 2.12 12.41 -9.61
C PHE A 4 2.63 12.49 -8.17
N LEU A 5 2.40 11.45 -7.38
CA LEU A 5 2.94 11.35 -6.02
C LEU A 5 3.69 10.04 -5.83
N ILE A 6 4.96 10.13 -5.43
CA ILE A 6 5.86 8.97 -5.32
C ILE A 6 6.30 8.79 -3.86
N ASN A 7 5.78 7.75 -3.20
CA ASN A 7 6.19 7.29 -1.87
C ASN A 7 6.93 5.94 -1.97
N ILE A 8 8.12 6.02 -2.55
CA ILE A 8 9.03 4.88 -2.71
C ILE A 8 10.29 5.17 -1.90
N LYS A 9 10.62 4.28 -0.96
CA LYS A 9 11.80 4.34 -0.10
C LYS A 9 13.06 3.94 -0.86
N ASN A 10 12.95 2.98 -1.78
CA ASN A 10 14.08 2.61 -2.63
C ASN A 10 14.42 3.76 -3.59
N HIS A 11 15.56 4.41 -3.36
CA HIS A 11 16.01 5.56 -4.16
C HIS A 11 16.12 5.24 -5.66
N TYR A 12 16.70 4.10 -6.02
CA TYR A 12 16.88 3.70 -7.42
C TYR A 12 15.56 3.49 -8.12
N LEU A 13 14.62 2.80 -7.45
CA LEU A 13 13.29 2.60 -8.00
C LEU A 13 12.57 3.95 -8.14
N ARG A 14 12.64 4.83 -7.14
CA ARG A 14 12.02 6.16 -7.19
C ARG A 14 12.49 6.97 -8.39
N VAL A 15 13.80 7.01 -8.63
CA VAL A 15 14.39 7.71 -9.79
C VAL A 15 13.96 7.06 -11.10
N ALA A 16 13.98 5.73 -11.19
CA ALA A 16 13.55 5.01 -12.38
C ALA A 16 12.06 5.28 -12.71
N ILE A 17 11.18 5.30 -11.70
CA ILE A 17 9.76 5.63 -11.90
C ILE A 17 9.59 7.07 -12.39
N ALA A 18 10.31 8.03 -11.82
CA ALA A 18 10.25 9.41 -12.26
C ALA A 18 10.66 9.56 -13.74
N GLU A 19 11.73 8.88 -14.16
CA GLU A 19 12.19 8.89 -15.55
C GLU A 19 11.18 8.24 -16.51
N LEU A 20 10.60 7.10 -16.11
CA LEU A 20 9.57 6.42 -16.92
C LEU A 20 8.30 7.26 -17.06
N VAL A 21 7.91 7.98 -16.00
CA VAL A 21 6.79 8.93 -16.05
C VAL A 21 7.10 10.10 -16.97
N ASP A 22 8.31 10.67 -16.90
CA ASP A 22 8.73 11.75 -17.79
C ASP A 22 8.76 11.31 -19.27
N GLU A 23 9.32 10.13 -19.56
CA GLU A 23 9.31 9.51 -20.89
C GLU A 23 7.85 9.37 -21.42
N ALA A 24 6.96 8.84 -20.58
CA ALA A 24 5.57 8.62 -20.96
C ALA A 24 4.79 9.92 -21.10
N MET A 25 5.02 10.92 -20.26
CA MET A 25 4.41 12.25 -20.35
C MET A 25 4.85 12.99 -21.61
N LYS A 26 6.12 12.89 -22.01
CA LYS A 26 6.62 13.46 -23.27
C LYS A 26 5.99 12.80 -24.50
N THR A 27 5.67 11.51 -24.41
CA THR A 27 5.15 10.72 -25.54
C THR A 27 3.63 10.81 -25.68
N TYR A 28 2.91 10.67 -24.55
CA TYR A 28 1.46 10.50 -24.54
C TYR A 28 0.72 11.61 -23.79
N GLY A 29 1.44 12.37 -22.96
CA GLY A 29 0.86 13.43 -22.15
C GLY A 29 0.79 14.78 -22.88
N GLY A 30 0.04 15.71 -22.29
CA GLY A 30 0.15 17.13 -22.60
C GLY A 30 1.37 17.77 -21.93
N SER A 31 1.49 19.10 -22.01
CA SER A 31 2.71 19.84 -21.68
C SER A 31 2.97 20.14 -20.19
N ALA A 32 2.04 19.87 -19.27
CA ALA A 32 2.23 20.24 -17.85
C ALA A 32 1.91 19.10 -16.87
N TYR A 33 2.94 18.67 -16.14
CA TYR A 33 2.84 17.76 -15.01
C TYR A 33 3.82 18.15 -13.89
N GLN A 34 3.58 17.62 -12.68
CA GLN A 34 4.47 17.82 -11.55
C GLN A 34 4.52 16.58 -10.64
N PHE A 35 5.60 16.46 -9.88
CA PHE A 35 5.73 15.49 -8.80
C PHE A 35 5.52 16.18 -7.45
N SER A 36 4.68 15.59 -6.61
CA SER A 36 4.53 15.98 -5.21
C SER A 36 5.59 15.27 -4.36
N GLU A 37 6.19 15.99 -3.41
CA GLU A 37 7.33 15.49 -2.62
C GLU A 37 6.92 14.80 -1.31
N GLN A 38 5.70 15.06 -0.80
CA GLN A 38 5.27 14.62 0.53
C GLN A 38 4.06 13.68 0.46
N TRP A 39 4.06 12.64 1.28
CA TRP A 39 2.95 11.70 1.40
C TRP A 39 1.96 12.15 2.49
N ASP A 40 1.26 13.24 2.21
CA ASP A 40 0.36 13.92 3.14
C ASP A 40 -1.05 14.18 2.55
N LEU A 41 -1.93 14.76 3.36
CA LEU A 41 -3.33 15.02 2.99
C LEU A 41 -3.46 15.93 1.75
N GLU A 42 -2.62 16.95 1.65
CA GLU A 42 -2.67 17.94 0.56
C GLU A 42 -2.22 17.31 -0.76
N SER A 43 -1.05 16.66 -0.75
CA SER A 43 -0.48 15.99 -1.90
C SER A 43 -1.37 14.86 -2.40
N ILE A 44 -2.00 14.12 -1.48
CA ILE A 44 -2.98 13.07 -1.83
C ILE A 44 -4.23 13.68 -2.47
N ALA A 45 -4.74 14.79 -1.96
CA ALA A 45 -5.94 15.44 -2.51
C ALA A 45 -5.72 16.03 -3.91
N GLN A 46 -4.48 16.40 -4.23
CA GLN A 46 -4.12 17.05 -5.50
C GLN A 46 -3.57 16.09 -6.55
N SER A 47 -3.23 14.83 -6.20
CA SER A 47 -2.59 13.87 -7.10
C SER A 47 -3.56 12.91 -7.77
N GLN A 48 -3.28 12.53 -9.02
CA GLN A 48 -4.10 11.61 -9.81
C GLN A 48 -3.44 10.24 -9.96
N VAL A 49 -2.11 10.19 -9.90
CA VAL A 49 -1.36 8.95 -10.03
C VAL A 49 -0.39 8.82 -8.86
N PHE A 50 -0.50 7.69 -8.16
CA PHE A 50 0.25 7.40 -6.95
C PHE A 50 1.18 6.22 -7.19
N PHE A 51 2.39 6.30 -6.68
CA PHE A 51 3.35 5.20 -6.67
C PHE A 51 3.81 4.97 -5.24
N THR A 52 3.68 3.74 -4.74
CA THR A 52 4.11 3.41 -3.38
C THR A 52 4.68 2.00 -3.31
N GLU A 53 5.61 1.78 -2.38
CA GLU A 53 5.99 0.43 -1.98
C GLU A 53 5.09 -0.03 -0.83
N MET A 54 4.70 -1.31 -0.83
CA MET A 54 4.02 -1.93 0.31
C MET A 54 4.56 -3.33 0.57
N VAL A 55 4.61 -3.70 1.84
CA VAL A 55 4.99 -5.07 2.25
C VAL A 55 3.77 -5.99 2.22
N ALA A 56 4.00 -7.30 2.09
CA ALA A 56 2.93 -8.29 2.20
C ALA A 56 2.05 -8.06 3.44
N GLY A 57 0.73 -7.99 3.20
CA GLY A 57 -0.27 -7.76 4.24
C GLY A 57 -0.66 -6.29 4.45
N GLU A 58 0.21 -5.34 4.10
CA GLU A 58 -0.04 -3.91 4.32
C GLU A 58 -1.24 -3.39 3.51
N TRP A 59 -1.42 -3.88 2.29
CA TRP A 59 -2.55 -3.51 1.44
C TRP A 59 -3.91 -3.95 2.00
N TYR A 60 -3.97 -4.81 3.01
CA TYR A 60 -5.23 -5.10 3.70
C TYR A 60 -5.55 -4.13 4.82
N LEU A 61 -4.61 -3.29 5.25
CA LEU A 61 -4.83 -2.31 6.32
C LEU A 61 -5.67 -1.13 5.84
N CYS A 62 -6.19 -0.33 6.79
CA CYS A 62 -6.78 0.95 6.46
C CYS A 62 -5.69 1.92 5.96
N HIS A 63 -5.98 2.64 4.88
CA HIS A 63 -5.14 3.69 4.32
C HIS A 63 -5.98 4.97 4.25
N ASP A 64 -6.13 5.61 5.40
CA ASP A 64 -7.02 6.74 5.66
C ASP A 64 -6.70 7.97 4.81
N LEU A 65 -5.43 8.23 4.47
CA LEU A 65 -5.06 9.32 3.56
C LEU A 65 -5.84 9.29 2.23
N PHE A 66 -6.13 8.10 1.69
CA PHE A 66 -6.89 7.96 0.44
C PHE A 66 -8.37 8.34 0.57
N GLN A 67 -8.88 8.64 1.77
CA GLN A 67 -10.18 9.32 1.92
C GLN A 67 -10.14 10.73 1.32
N HIS A 68 -8.96 11.33 1.14
CA HIS A 68 -8.81 12.65 0.54
C HIS A 68 -8.48 12.59 -0.94
N ALA A 69 -8.14 11.42 -1.48
CA ALA A 69 -7.82 11.26 -2.90
C ALA A 69 -9.01 11.65 -3.79
N PRO A 70 -8.75 12.12 -5.03
CA PRO A 70 -9.79 12.40 -6.02
C PRO A 70 -10.70 11.20 -6.28
N GLU A 71 -11.86 11.41 -6.91
CA GLU A 71 -12.78 10.32 -7.26
C GLU A 71 -12.12 9.26 -8.16
N GLN A 72 -11.35 9.70 -9.15
CA GLN A 72 -10.59 8.83 -10.03
C GLN A 72 -9.10 9.06 -9.80
N TYR A 73 -8.39 7.98 -9.50
CA TYR A 73 -6.93 7.95 -9.44
C TYR A 73 -6.42 6.56 -9.81
N THR A 74 -5.13 6.50 -10.15
CA THR A 74 -4.41 5.23 -10.34
C THR A 74 -3.39 5.09 -9.22
N LEU A 75 -3.38 3.94 -8.56
CA LEU A 75 -2.41 3.63 -7.49
C LEU A 75 -1.56 2.43 -7.93
N PHE A 76 -0.26 2.66 -8.05
CA PHE A 76 0.75 1.63 -8.27
C PHE A 76 1.33 1.18 -6.94
N ILE A 77 1.29 -0.13 -6.68
CA ILE A 77 1.87 -0.74 -5.48
C ILE A 77 3.01 -1.67 -5.91
N PHE A 78 4.23 -1.29 -5.58
CA PHE A 78 5.42 -2.12 -5.75
C PHE A 78 5.54 -3.09 -4.58
N GLN A 79 5.53 -4.38 -4.90
CA GLN A 79 5.63 -5.44 -3.91
C GLN A 79 7.09 -5.71 -3.53
N ASP A 80 7.34 -6.03 -2.27
CA ASP A 80 8.68 -6.37 -1.75
C ASP A 80 9.01 -7.87 -1.87
N ASN A 81 8.08 -8.69 -2.36
CA ASN A 81 8.18 -10.15 -2.32
C ASN A 81 7.41 -10.84 -3.46
N GLU A 82 8.08 -11.73 -4.20
CA GLU A 82 7.49 -12.46 -5.36
C GLU A 82 6.38 -13.44 -4.96
N GLN A 83 6.41 -13.95 -3.73
CA GLN A 83 5.43 -14.89 -3.20
C GLN A 83 4.21 -14.18 -2.60
N ALA A 84 4.17 -12.85 -2.62
CA ALA A 84 3.04 -12.11 -2.10
C ALA A 84 1.87 -12.19 -3.10
N THR A 85 0.89 -13.02 -2.78
CA THR A 85 -0.36 -13.07 -3.53
C THR A 85 -1.33 -12.02 -2.98
N VAL A 86 -2.02 -11.33 -3.88
CA VAL A 86 -3.11 -10.44 -3.52
C VAL A 86 -4.40 -11.23 -3.67
N GLU A 87 -4.94 -11.66 -2.53
CA GLU A 87 -6.27 -12.26 -2.45
C GLU A 87 -7.38 -11.20 -2.38
N GLU A 88 -8.62 -11.66 -2.51
CA GLU A 88 -9.83 -10.85 -2.33
C GLU A 88 -9.88 -10.12 -0.97
N GLY A 89 -10.74 -9.11 -0.89
CA GLY A 89 -10.93 -8.33 0.35
C GLY A 89 -9.95 -7.17 0.53
N LEU A 90 -9.52 -6.54 -0.56
CA LEU A 90 -8.80 -5.27 -0.50
C LEU A 90 -9.71 -4.14 0.04
N PRO A 91 -9.14 -3.19 0.80
CA PRO A 91 -9.80 -1.93 1.11
C PRO A 91 -10.32 -1.24 -0.14
N ASN A 92 -11.43 -0.51 -0.03
CA ASN A 92 -12.09 0.12 -1.16
C ASN A 92 -11.17 1.12 -1.88
N CYS A 93 -10.29 1.79 -1.14
CA CYS A 93 -9.28 2.70 -1.69
C CYS A 93 -8.16 1.99 -2.48
N LEU A 94 -8.00 0.68 -2.36
CA LEU A 94 -6.97 -0.10 -3.06
C LEU A 94 -7.55 -1.08 -4.09
N ARG A 95 -8.88 -1.17 -4.26
CA ARG A 95 -9.51 -2.15 -5.16
C ARG A 95 -9.05 -2.10 -6.61
N GLN A 96 -8.67 -0.91 -7.09
CA GLN A 96 -8.21 -0.69 -8.46
C GLN A 96 -6.70 -0.43 -8.54
N ALA A 97 -5.96 -0.80 -7.49
CA ALA A 97 -4.51 -0.64 -7.48
C ALA A 97 -3.85 -1.59 -8.48
N VAL A 98 -2.83 -1.10 -9.17
CA VAL A 98 -1.96 -1.87 -10.06
C VAL A 98 -0.81 -2.42 -9.22
N PHE A 99 -0.83 -3.73 -8.98
CA PHE A 99 0.24 -4.41 -8.24
C PHE A 99 1.38 -4.79 -9.19
N ILE A 100 2.56 -4.27 -8.89
CA ILE A 100 3.80 -4.52 -9.62
C ILE A 100 4.63 -5.51 -8.81
N PRO A 101 4.74 -6.78 -9.24
CA PRO A 101 5.57 -7.75 -8.56
C PRO A 101 7.06 -7.40 -8.69
N PRO A 102 7.93 -7.94 -7.82
CA PRO A 102 9.36 -7.85 -8.03
C PRO A 102 9.72 -8.41 -9.41
N HIS A 103 10.71 -7.81 -10.06
CA HIS A 103 11.20 -8.22 -11.38
C HIS A 103 10.13 -8.17 -12.50
N ALA A 104 9.03 -7.44 -12.31
CA ALA A 104 8.11 -7.15 -13.40
C ALA A 104 8.88 -6.57 -14.61
N PRO A 105 8.60 -7.03 -15.84
CA PRO A 105 9.24 -6.49 -17.02
C PRO A 105 9.03 -4.98 -17.12
N VAL A 106 10.09 -4.24 -17.47
CA VAL A 106 10.02 -2.78 -17.63
C VAL A 106 8.95 -2.39 -18.65
N GLN A 107 8.76 -3.19 -19.72
CA GLN A 107 7.72 -2.93 -20.71
C GLN A 107 6.32 -2.92 -20.09
N ARG A 108 6.01 -3.89 -19.21
CA ARG A 108 4.72 -3.91 -18.50
C ARG A 108 4.53 -2.63 -17.68
N LEU A 109 5.57 -2.18 -17.00
CA LEU A 109 5.52 -0.94 -16.22
C LEU A 109 5.29 0.29 -17.13
N LYS A 110 5.96 0.36 -18.28
CA LYS A 110 5.75 1.42 -19.29
C LYS A 110 4.31 1.43 -19.79
N ASP A 111 3.75 0.26 -20.11
CA ASP A 111 2.40 0.13 -20.64
C ASP A 111 1.34 0.57 -19.61
N GLU A 112 1.50 0.17 -18.34
CA GLU A 112 0.59 0.56 -17.26
C GLU A 112 0.68 2.06 -16.95
N ILE A 113 1.89 2.63 -16.93
CA ILE A 113 2.10 4.09 -16.77
C ILE A 113 1.45 4.86 -17.93
N ALA A 114 1.68 4.42 -19.17
CA ALA A 114 1.08 5.04 -20.35
C ALA A 114 -0.45 4.97 -20.29
N SER A 115 -1.02 3.83 -19.91
CA SER A 115 -2.46 3.66 -19.72
C SER A 115 -3.01 4.61 -18.63
N ALA A 116 -2.30 4.78 -17.52
CA ALA A 116 -2.68 5.70 -16.46
C ALA A 116 -2.68 7.17 -16.92
N ILE A 117 -1.71 7.56 -17.75
CA ILE A 117 -1.58 8.93 -18.29
C ILE A 117 -2.66 9.22 -19.33
N GLN A 118 -2.97 8.25 -20.19
CA GLN A 118 -3.96 8.40 -21.25
C GLN A 118 -5.41 8.32 -20.75
N ARG A 119 -5.62 7.88 -19.50
CA ARG A 119 -6.95 7.86 -18.90
C ARG A 119 -7.49 9.30 -18.82
N PRO A 120 -8.72 9.57 -19.29
CA PRO A 120 -9.29 10.90 -19.22
C PRO A 120 -9.23 11.43 -17.79
N LEU A 121 -8.65 12.61 -17.61
CA LEU A 121 -8.76 13.32 -16.34
C LEU A 121 -10.26 13.56 -16.11
N PRO A 122 -10.80 13.19 -14.94
CA PRO A 122 -12.19 13.55 -14.66
C PRO A 122 -12.33 15.07 -14.79
N PRO A 123 -13.47 15.56 -15.31
CA PRO A 123 -13.82 16.97 -15.13
C PRO A 123 -13.72 17.28 -13.63
N GLN A 124 -13.28 18.49 -13.30
CA GLN A 124 -12.96 18.94 -11.94
C GLN A 124 -13.85 18.30 -10.88
N GLN A 125 -13.22 17.88 -9.77
CA GLN A 125 -13.84 17.17 -8.64
C GLN A 125 -15.32 17.49 -8.51
N ASP A 126 -16.19 16.52 -8.77
CA ASP A 126 -17.63 16.68 -8.55
C ASP A 126 -17.81 17.12 -7.08
N PRO A 127 -18.32 18.34 -6.81
CA PRO A 127 -18.52 18.82 -5.45
C PRO A 127 -19.46 17.92 -4.65
N SER A 128 -20.27 17.10 -5.34
CA SER A 128 -21.19 16.13 -4.73
C SER A 128 -20.51 14.78 -4.39
N PHE A 129 -19.26 14.55 -4.81
CA PHE A 129 -18.55 13.31 -4.50
C PHE A 129 -18.23 13.21 -3.00
N ASN A 130 -19.04 12.42 -2.30
CA ASN A 130 -18.81 12.13 -0.90
C ASN A 130 -17.66 11.11 -0.73
N ARG A 131 -16.46 11.62 -0.45
CA ARG A 131 -15.24 10.81 -0.30
C ARG A 131 -15.32 9.78 0.83
N LEU A 132 -16.16 10.03 1.86
CA LEU A 132 -16.37 9.09 2.96
C LEU A 132 -17.03 7.78 2.49
N ARG A 133 -17.68 7.76 1.33
CA ARG A 133 -18.25 6.54 0.74
C ARG A 133 -17.20 5.45 0.52
N ARG A 134 -15.91 5.80 0.34
CA ARG A 134 -14.83 4.82 0.25
C ARG A 134 -14.66 4.04 1.55
N CYS A 135 -14.89 4.64 2.71
CA CYS A 135 -14.66 4.00 4.01
C CYS A 135 -15.87 3.21 4.51
N ILE A 136 -17.07 3.49 4.01
CA ILE A 136 -18.30 2.76 4.37
C ILE A 136 -18.17 1.30 3.94
N ASN A 137 -18.40 0.37 4.87
CA ASN A 137 -18.30 -1.08 4.66
C ASN A 137 -16.97 -1.50 4.03
N CYS A 138 -15.88 -0.78 4.32
CA CYS A 138 -14.56 -1.10 3.79
C CYS A 138 -14.06 -2.42 4.37
N ALA A 139 -13.55 -3.30 3.51
CA ALA A 139 -12.99 -4.61 3.88
C ALA A 139 -11.61 -4.53 4.55
N CYS A 140 -11.16 -3.35 4.99
CA CYS A 140 -9.87 -3.19 5.65
C CYS A 140 -9.81 -4.03 6.93
N LYS A 141 -8.67 -4.69 7.13
CA LYS A 141 -8.39 -5.57 8.26
C LYS A 141 -7.75 -4.76 9.38
N SER A 142 -8.25 -4.93 10.59
CA SER A 142 -7.67 -4.38 11.82
C SER A 142 -6.85 -5.43 12.56
N VAL A 143 -6.12 -5.03 13.60
CA VAL A 143 -5.56 -5.94 14.61
C VAL A 143 -6.33 -5.77 15.90
N SER A 144 -6.65 -6.87 16.59
CA SER A 144 -7.28 -6.78 17.93
C SER A 144 -6.25 -6.39 18.98
N ASP A 145 -6.68 -5.89 20.15
CA ASP A 145 -5.78 -5.50 21.23
C ASP A 145 -4.82 -6.63 21.66
N ALA A 146 -5.30 -7.87 21.68
CA ALA A 146 -4.47 -9.03 21.97
C ALA A 146 -3.42 -9.26 20.86
N GLN A 147 -3.81 -9.13 19.59
CA GLN A 147 -2.88 -9.22 18.46
C GLN A 147 -1.86 -8.08 18.50
N THR A 148 -2.27 -6.85 18.84
CA THR A 148 -1.38 -5.69 18.98
C THR A 148 -0.26 -5.96 19.99
N LYS A 149 -0.58 -6.53 21.16
CA LYS A 149 0.43 -6.90 22.16
C LYS A 149 1.42 -7.93 21.62
N VAL A 150 0.94 -8.96 20.91
CA VAL A 150 1.76 -9.99 20.29
C VAL A 150 2.65 -9.41 19.17
N ILE A 151 2.09 -8.55 18.33
CA ILE A 151 2.79 -7.84 17.25
C ILE A 151 3.90 -6.97 17.83
N TYR A 152 3.60 -6.16 18.85
CA TYR A 152 4.60 -5.32 19.50
C TYR A 152 5.77 -6.15 20.05
N ALA A 153 5.48 -7.24 20.77
CA ALA A 153 6.50 -8.13 21.31
C ALA A 153 7.39 -8.74 20.22
N PHE A 154 6.82 -9.18 19.10
CA PHE A 154 7.60 -9.66 17.95
C PHE A 154 8.39 -8.55 17.26
N SER A 155 7.88 -7.31 17.22
CA SER A 155 8.54 -6.18 16.57
C SER A 155 9.86 -5.78 17.23
N ILE A 156 9.96 -5.98 18.55
CA ILE A 156 11.18 -5.75 19.35
C ILE A 156 12.09 -6.98 19.44
N GLY A 157 11.77 -8.06 18.72
CA GLY A 157 12.63 -9.24 18.57
C GLY A 157 12.42 -10.35 19.59
N LEU A 158 11.38 -10.30 20.42
CA LEU A 158 11.10 -11.38 21.38
C LEU A 158 10.78 -12.69 20.65
N SER A 159 11.35 -13.78 21.15
CA SER A 159 11.01 -15.13 20.76
C SER A 159 9.59 -15.51 21.21
N PRO A 160 8.95 -16.52 20.60
CA PRO A 160 7.64 -17.00 21.03
C PRO A 160 7.57 -17.38 22.53
N HIS A 161 8.67 -17.87 23.10
CA HIS A 161 8.76 -18.20 24.53
C HIS A 161 8.77 -16.95 25.41
N GLU A 162 9.55 -15.94 25.03
CA GLU A 162 9.60 -14.66 25.74
C GLU A 162 8.28 -13.91 25.67
N VAL A 163 7.60 -13.94 24.51
CA VAL A 163 6.26 -13.35 24.35
C VAL A 163 5.25 -14.06 25.25
N ALA A 164 5.28 -15.40 25.30
CA ALA A 164 4.39 -16.19 26.16
C ALA A 164 4.59 -15.84 27.64
N ALA A 165 5.84 -15.73 28.09
CA ALA A 165 6.18 -15.32 29.45
C ALA A 165 5.72 -13.89 29.76
N ALA A 166 6.01 -12.93 28.87
CA ALA A 166 5.66 -11.53 29.04
C ALA A 166 4.14 -11.30 29.09
N LEU A 167 3.39 -12.03 28.25
CA LEU A 167 1.93 -11.93 28.19
C LEU A 167 1.20 -12.88 29.15
N LYS A 168 1.95 -13.70 29.92
CA LYS A 168 1.41 -14.71 30.85
C LYS A 168 0.39 -15.65 30.19
N ILE A 169 0.67 -16.08 28.96
CA ILE A 169 -0.18 -17.01 28.20
C ILE A 169 0.64 -18.20 27.68
N SER A 170 -0.03 -19.26 27.24
CA SER A 170 0.67 -20.46 26.77
C SER A 170 1.40 -20.23 25.44
N HIS A 171 2.50 -20.97 25.24
CA HIS A 171 3.20 -20.97 23.95
C HIS A 171 2.30 -21.41 22.78
N LYS A 172 1.34 -22.33 23.03
CA LYS A 172 0.33 -22.74 22.03
C LYS A 172 -0.56 -21.56 21.62
N THR A 173 -0.92 -20.69 22.57
CA THR A 173 -1.70 -19.47 22.33
C THR A 173 -0.92 -18.48 21.47
N ILE A 174 0.38 -18.29 21.73
CA ILE A 174 1.25 -17.45 20.88
C ILE A 174 1.34 -17.99 19.45
N HIS A 175 1.54 -19.29 19.29
CA HIS A 175 1.57 -19.92 17.97
C HIS A 175 0.24 -19.73 17.23
N SER A 176 -0.89 -19.90 17.93
CA SER A 176 -2.22 -19.64 17.38
C SER A 176 -2.39 -18.18 16.96
N HIS A 177 -2.01 -17.20 17.80
CA HIS A 177 -2.06 -15.79 17.43
C HIS A 177 -1.23 -15.48 16.19
N LYS A 178 0.01 -15.99 16.13
CA LYS A 178 0.87 -15.83 14.95
C LYS A 178 0.22 -16.41 13.70
N LYS A 179 -0.29 -17.64 13.76
CA LYS A 179 -0.97 -18.29 12.63
C LYS A 179 -2.20 -17.50 12.18
N ASN A 180 -3.00 -17.01 13.13
CA ASN A 180 -4.20 -16.23 12.83
C ASN A 180 -3.85 -14.88 12.19
N ILE A 181 -2.78 -14.20 12.65
CA ILE A 181 -2.30 -12.96 12.01
C ILE A 181 -1.82 -13.26 10.59
N MET A 182 -0.99 -14.30 10.40
CA MET A 182 -0.50 -14.69 9.09
C MET A 182 -1.65 -15.00 8.12
N SER A 183 -2.62 -15.80 8.53
CA SER A 183 -3.81 -16.09 7.73
C SER A 183 -4.64 -14.83 7.46
N LYS A 184 -4.87 -13.99 8.48
CA LYS A 184 -5.63 -12.75 8.34
C LYS A 184 -5.03 -11.83 7.28
N PHE A 185 -3.71 -11.69 7.23
CA PHE A 185 -3.02 -10.79 6.30
C PHE A 185 -2.44 -11.47 5.07
N ASN A 186 -2.82 -12.72 4.81
CA ASN A 186 -2.34 -13.54 3.69
C ASN A 186 -0.80 -13.62 3.59
N LEU A 187 -0.15 -13.98 4.71
CA LEU A 187 1.30 -14.07 4.83
C LEU A 187 1.74 -15.54 4.77
N HIS A 188 2.70 -15.83 3.90
CA HIS A 188 3.17 -17.16 3.57
C HIS A 188 4.56 -17.47 4.13
N SER A 189 5.29 -16.45 4.60
CA SER A 189 6.64 -16.63 5.10
C SER A 189 6.90 -15.90 6.42
N ARG A 190 7.92 -16.36 7.15
CA ARG A 190 8.42 -15.67 8.36
C ARG A 190 8.88 -14.25 8.03
N GLN A 191 9.45 -14.03 6.85
CA GLN A 191 9.93 -12.72 6.43
C GLN A 191 8.76 -11.75 6.20
N GLN A 192 7.71 -12.17 5.50
CA GLN A 192 6.49 -11.37 5.32
C GLN A 192 5.85 -11.00 6.66
N PHE A 193 5.74 -11.98 7.58
CA PHE A 193 5.27 -11.72 8.95
C PHE A 193 6.12 -10.66 9.68
N ASN A 194 7.44 -10.79 9.64
CA ASN A 194 8.34 -9.86 10.31
C ASN A 194 8.27 -8.45 9.68
N ASN A 195 8.15 -8.34 8.37
CA ASN A 195 8.02 -7.07 7.67
C ASN A 195 6.73 -6.35 8.06
N LEU A 196 5.60 -7.07 8.05
CA LEU A 196 4.30 -6.51 8.46
C LEU A 196 4.31 -6.07 9.93
N VAL A 197 4.86 -6.90 10.82
CA VAL A 197 4.93 -6.58 12.26
C VAL A 197 5.77 -5.32 12.52
N LYS A 198 6.91 -5.17 11.85
CA LYS A 198 7.74 -3.96 11.94
C LYS A 198 7.00 -2.71 11.43
N LEU A 199 6.16 -2.88 10.41
CA LEU A 199 5.33 -1.79 9.90
C LEU A 199 4.24 -1.40 10.90
N LEU A 200 3.52 -2.39 11.44
CA LEU A 200 2.42 -2.17 12.38
C LEU A 200 2.88 -1.55 13.70
N ALA A 201 4.12 -1.79 14.13
CA ALA A 201 4.68 -1.18 15.33
C ALA A 201 5.02 0.33 15.17
N ARG A 202 5.00 0.86 13.94
CA ARG A 202 5.32 2.26 13.62
C ARG A 202 4.09 3.10 13.27
N ARG A 203 2.95 2.46 13.06
CA ARG A 203 1.65 3.11 12.81
C ARG A 203 1.01 3.48 14.14
#